data_AF-A0A962H1T4-F1
#
_entry.id   AF-A0A962H1T4-F1
#
_cell.length_a   1.000
_cell.length_b   1.000
_cell.length_c   1.000
_cell.angle_alpha   90.00
_cell.angle_beta   90.00
_cell.angle_gamma   90.00
#
_symmetry.space_group_name_H-M   'P 1'
#
loop_
_entity.id
_entity.type
_entity.pdbx_description
1 polymer ?
#
loop_
_entity_poly.entity_id
_entity_poly.type
_entity_poly.pdbx_seq_one_letter_code
_entity_poly.pdbx_strand_id
1 'polypeptide(L)'
;MTDAINLAELRAAGYTRVPVVRHVRADLDTPLSAYLKLVDGTDAYLLESVEGSDTWGRYSIIGLPARERIEVRGRQWRRLLDGVCVEERE
;
A
#
# COMPACT_ATOMS: atom_id res chain seq x y z
N MET A 1 -19.63 -6.03 3.37
CA MET A 1 -19.76 -5.37 2.06
C MET A 1 -19.67 -3.89 2.37
N THR A 2 -18.75 -3.15 1.78
CA THR A 2 -18.74 -1.69 1.98
C THR A 2 -20.02 -1.17 1.37
N ASP A 3 -20.82 -0.47 2.16
CA ASP A 3 -22.05 0.18 1.67
C ASP A 3 -21.72 1.02 0.43
N ALA A 4 -22.72 1.31 -0.41
CA ALA A 4 -22.52 2.11 -1.60
C ALA A 4 -21.87 3.45 -1.21
N ILE A 5 -20.57 3.60 -1.50
CA ILE A 5 -19.81 4.81 -1.19
C ILE A 5 -20.29 5.90 -2.16
N ASN A 6 -20.86 6.99 -1.63
CA ASN A 6 -21.13 8.16 -2.43
C ASN A 6 -19.84 8.99 -2.62
N LEU A 7 -19.13 8.71 -3.70
CA LEU A 7 -17.88 9.41 -4.04
C LEU A 7 -18.10 10.91 -4.29
N ALA A 8 -19.29 11.32 -4.76
CA ALA A 8 -19.58 12.71 -5.07
C ALA A 8 -19.68 13.56 -3.78
N GLU A 9 -20.36 13.03 -2.76
CA GLU A 9 -20.44 13.68 -1.45
C GLU A 9 -19.06 13.78 -0.78
N LEU A 10 -18.27 12.71 -0.81
CA LEU A 10 -16.92 12.73 -0.26
C LEU A 10 -16.02 13.74 -0.98
N ARG A 11 -16.14 13.84 -2.30
CA ARG A 11 -15.42 14.86 -3.08
C ARG A 11 -15.87 16.27 -2.72
N ALA A 12 -17.17 16.51 -2.58
CA ALA A 12 -17.72 17.80 -2.17
C ALA A 12 -17.26 18.19 -0.76
N ALA A 13 -17.08 17.22 0.13
CA ALA A 13 -16.50 17.40 1.46
C ALA A 13 -14.96 17.63 1.45
N GLY A 14 -14.30 17.60 0.28
CA GLY A 14 -12.88 17.91 0.14
C GLY A 14 -11.94 16.70 0.21
N TYR A 15 -12.45 15.46 0.28
CA TYR A 15 -11.61 14.27 0.28
C TYR A 15 -11.03 14.00 -1.12
N THR A 16 -9.71 13.89 -1.20
CA THR A 16 -8.99 13.61 -2.46
C THR A 16 -8.53 12.16 -2.59
N ARG A 17 -8.65 11.37 -1.50
CA ARG A 17 -8.26 9.96 -1.42
C ARG A 17 -9.31 9.22 -0.60
N VAL A 18 -10.04 8.30 -1.24
CA VAL A 18 -11.10 7.52 -0.61
C VAL A 18 -10.71 6.04 -0.69
N PRO A 19 -10.43 5.36 0.42
CA PRO A 19 -10.10 3.94 0.40
C PRO A 19 -11.35 3.11 0.07
N VAL A 20 -11.23 2.22 -0.92
CA VAL A 20 -12.25 1.21 -1.21
C VAL A 20 -11.78 -0.10 -0.60
N VAL A 21 -12.48 -0.54 0.44
CA VAL A 21 -12.09 -1.71 1.23
C VAL A 21 -13.01 -2.89 0.95
N ARG A 22 -12.48 -4.11 1.14
CA ARG A 22 -13.26 -5.34 1.23
C ARG A 22 -12.58 -6.25 2.24
N HIS A 23 -13.36 -6.90 3.09
CA HIS A 23 -12.85 -7.96 3.96
C HIS A 23 -12.98 -9.30 3.25
N VAL A 24 -11.93 -10.11 3.34
CA VAL A 24 -11.86 -11.48 2.82
C VAL A 24 -11.46 -12.41 3.96
N ARG A 25 -11.91 -13.67 3.92
CA ARG A 25 -11.43 -14.68 4.86
C ARG A 25 -10.05 -15.16 4.41
N ALA A 26 -9.11 -15.17 5.34
CA ALA A 26 -7.72 -15.55 5.11
C ALA A 26 -7.21 -16.43 6.26
N ASP A 27 -8.10 -17.23 6.85
CA ASP A 27 -7.85 -17.98 8.09
C ASP A 27 -6.71 -19.01 7.96
N LEU A 28 -6.35 -19.37 6.73
CA LEU A 28 -5.26 -20.31 6.40
C LEU A 28 -3.97 -19.60 5.96
N ASP A 29 -3.95 -18.28 5.98
CA ASP A 29 -2.81 -17.49 5.57
C ASP A 29 -2.12 -16.83 6.77
N THR A 30 -0.80 -16.99 6.82
CA THR A 30 0.05 -16.11 7.61
C THR A 30 0.31 -14.83 6.80
N PRO A 31 0.75 -13.73 7.43
CA PRO A 31 1.12 -12.53 6.68
C PRO A 31 2.12 -12.79 5.55
N LEU A 32 3.12 -13.64 5.79
CA LEU A 32 4.10 -14.02 4.77
C LEU A 32 3.47 -14.86 3.65
N SER A 33 2.61 -15.83 3.95
CA SER A 33 1.96 -16.62 2.89
C SER A 33 1.00 -15.76 2.06
N ALA A 34 0.28 -14.82 2.69
CA ALA A 34 -0.55 -13.84 1.99
C ALA A 34 0.30 -12.94 1.09
N TYR A 35 1.44 -12.44 1.57
CA TYR A 35 2.36 -11.63 0.78
C TYR A 35 2.81 -12.37 -0.48
N LEU A 36 3.28 -13.62 -0.34
CA LEU A 36 3.74 -14.43 -1.47
C LEU A 36 2.63 -14.76 -2.48
N LYS A 37 1.36 -14.81 -2.04
CA LYS A 37 0.21 -15.03 -2.94
C LYS A 37 -0.23 -13.77 -3.68
N LEU A 38 -0.04 -12.59 -3.09
CA LEU A 38 -0.60 -11.33 -3.60
C LEU A 38 0.39 -10.52 -4.44
N VAL A 39 1.69 -10.66 -4.17
CA VAL A 39 2.72 -9.81 -4.77
C VAL A 39 3.24 -10.42 -6.06
N ASP A 40 3.13 -9.65 -7.15
CA ASP A 40 3.74 -9.94 -8.44
C ASP A 40 4.43 -8.67 -8.98
N GLY A 41 5.75 -8.57 -8.79
CA GLY A 41 6.54 -7.43 -9.25
C GLY A 41 7.45 -6.81 -8.18
N THR A 42 8.10 -5.71 -8.56
CA THR A 42 8.99 -4.94 -7.67
C THR A 42 8.22 -3.92 -6.84
N ASP A 43 8.91 -3.30 -5.87
CA ASP A 43 8.36 -2.21 -5.05
C ASP A 43 7.15 -2.58 -4.17
N ALA A 44 7.02 -3.87 -3.88
CA ALA A 44 6.13 -4.41 -2.86
C ALA A 44 6.84 -4.53 -1.50
N TYR A 45 6.08 -4.58 -0.41
CA TYR A 45 6.62 -4.71 0.93
C TYR A 45 5.67 -5.46 1.87
N LEU A 46 6.25 -6.06 2.91
CA LEU A 46 5.55 -6.61 4.07
C LEU A 46 6.10 -5.91 5.31
N LEU A 47 5.22 -5.23 6.05
CA LEU A 47 5.54 -4.66 7.36
C LEU A 47 4.87 -5.51 8.43
N GLU A 48 5.67 -6.00 9.37
CA GLU A 48 5.20 -6.70 10.55
C GLU A 48 5.71 -5.98 11.79
N SER A 49 4.88 -5.90 12.81
CA SER A 49 5.25 -5.33 14.11
C SER A 49 5.52 -6.47 15.09
N VAL A 50 6.59 -6.32 15.88
CA VAL A 50 6.90 -7.22 17.00
C VAL A 50 7.03 -6.36 18.25
N GLU A 51 6.29 -6.69 19.30
CA GLU A 51 6.31 -5.98 20.58
C GLU A 51 6.75 -6.93 21.69
N GLY A 52 7.95 -6.67 22.25
CA GLY A 52 8.63 -7.59 23.17
C GLY A 52 9.29 -8.78 22.46
N SER A 53 9.72 -9.79 23.22
CA SER A 53 10.33 -11.00 22.65
C SER A 53 9.32 -11.93 21.98
N ASP A 54 8.04 -11.88 22.38
CA ASP A 54 7.11 -13.00 22.15
C ASP A 54 5.70 -12.62 21.66
N THR A 55 5.40 -11.33 21.46
CA THR A 55 4.08 -10.90 20.95
C THR A 55 4.20 -10.31 19.54
N TRP A 56 3.61 -11.02 18.57
CA TRP A 56 3.40 -10.47 17.23
C TRP A 56 2.32 -9.39 17.31
N GLY A 57 2.54 -8.28 16.61
CA GLY A 57 1.58 -7.20 16.48
C GLY A 57 0.27 -7.70 15.88
N ARG A 58 -0.85 -7.07 16.25
CA ARG A 58 -2.20 -7.49 15.80
C ARG A 58 -2.41 -7.38 14.28
N TYR A 59 -1.57 -6.62 13.59
CA TYR A 59 -1.69 -6.33 12.16
C TYR A 59 -0.35 -6.42 11.46
N SER A 60 -0.37 -7.00 10.26
CA SER A 60 0.69 -6.88 9.25
C SER A 60 0.13 -6.09 8.06
N ILE A 61 0.99 -5.33 7.38
CA ILE A 61 0.62 -4.49 6.24
C ILE A 61 1.37 -4.99 5.01
N ILE A 62 0.63 -5.36 3.97
CA ILE A 62 1.18 -5.71 2.66
C ILE A 62 0.98 -4.54 1.71
N GLY A 63 2.08 -3.95 1.25
CA GLY A 63 2.10 -3.03 0.13
C GLY A 63 2.28 -3.79 -1.17
N LEU A 64 1.32 -3.67 -2.09
CA LEU A 64 1.42 -4.21 -3.44
C LEU A 64 2.28 -3.28 -4.33
N PRO A 65 2.80 -3.78 -5.47
CA PRO A 65 3.53 -2.95 -6.43
C PRO A 65 2.79 -1.66 -6.74
N ALA A 66 3.43 -0.54 -6.46
CA ALA A 66 2.86 0.79 -6.68
C ALA A 66 3.15 1.25 -8.11
N ARG A 67 2.15 1.86 -8.76
CA ARG A 67 2.35 2.51 -10.06
C ARG A 67 3.25 3.73 -9.97
N GLU A 68 3.19 4.44 -8.85
CA GLU A 68 3.98 5.64 -8.63
C GLU A 68 5.09 5.38 -7.62
N ARG A 69 6.33 5.68 -8.01
CA ARG A 69 7.50 5.59 -7.14
C ARG A 69 8.19 6.94 -7.05
N ILE A 70 8.48 7.39 -5.84
CA ILE A 70 9.30 8.57 -5.59
C ILE A 70 10.67 8.10 -5.12
N GLU A 71 11.72 8.53 -5.81
CA GLU A 71 13.10 8.22 -5.46
C GLU A 71 13.84 9.51 -5.09
N VAL A 72 14.60 9.47 -4.01
CA VAL A 72 15.50 10.56 -3.62
C VAL A 72 16.91 10.00 -3.49
N ARG A 73 17.85 10.56 -4.25
CA ARG A 73 19.27 10.18 -4.25
C ARG A 73 20.12 11.43 -4.13
N GLY A 74 20.72 11.65 -2.96
CA GLY A 74 21.41 12.90 -2.66
C GLY A 74 20.42 14.08 -2.76
N ARG A 75 20.65 14.99 -3.70
CA ARG A 75 19.76 16.13 -3.98
C ARG A 75 18.77 15.88 -5.11
N GLN A 76 18.93 14.77 -5.83
CA GLN A 76 18.08 14.43 -6.96
C GLN A 76 16.79 13.78 -6.45
N TRP A 77 15.66 14.37 -6.78
CA TRP A 77 14.33 13.83 -6.57
C TRP A 77 13.76 13.38 -7.91
N ARG A 78 13.23 12.17 -8.00
CA ARG A 78 12.59 11.63 -9.20
C ARG A 78 11.22 11.05 -8.87
N ARG A 79 10.25 11.30 -9.74
CA ARG A 79 8.93 10.68 -9.73
C ARG A 79 8.82 9.76 -10.93
N LEU A 80 8.60 8.49 -10.67
CA LEU A 80 8.38 7.48 -11.67
C LEU A 80 6.90 7.07 -11.69
N LEU A 81 6.31 6.98 -12.87
CA LEU A 81 4.99 6.39 -13.10
C LEU A 81 5.14 5.19 -14.02
N ASP A 82 4.68 4.03 -13.58
CA ASP A 82 4.80 2.74 -14.27
C ASP A 82 6.25 2.46 -14.73
N GLY A 83 7.22 2.80 -13.87
CA GLY A 83 8.66 2.64 -14.13
C GLY A 83 9.31 3.74 -14.97
N VAL A 84 8.54 4.69 -15.51
CA VAL A 84 9.04 5.79 -16.35
C VAL A 84 9.22 7.05 -15.51
N CYS A 85 10.41 7.67 -15.55
CA CYS A 85 10.63 8.96 -14.91
C CYS A 85 9.78 10.05 -15.60
N VAL A 86 8.83 10.61 -14.88
CA VAL A 86 7.93 11.67 -15.38
C VAL A 86 8.26 13.04 -14.82
N GLU A 87 9.04 13.11 -13.76
CA GLU A 87 9.43 14.37 -13.12
C GLU A 87 10.76 14.21 -12.37
N GLU A 88 11.62 15.23 -12.45
CA GLU A 88 12.95 15.23 -11.84
C GLU A 88 13.32 16.63 -11.34
N ARG A 89 13.95 16.73 -10.16
CA ARG A 89 14.33 17.99 -9.48
C ARG A 89 15.68 17.85 -8.74
N GLU A 90 16.40 18.96 -8.54
CA GLU A 90 17.67 19.09 -7.78
C GLU A 90 17.55 19.90 -6.46
#